data_AF-A0A950FVS3-F1
#
_entry.id   AF-A0A950FVS3-F1
#
_cell.length_a   1.000
_cell.length_b   1.000
_cell.length_c   1.000
_cell.angle_alpha   90.00
_cell.angle_beta   90.00
_cell.angle_gamma   90.00
#
_symmetry.space_group_name_H-M   'P 1'
#
loop_
_entity.id
_entity.type
_entity.pdbx_description
1 polymer ?
#
loop_
_entity_poly.entity_id
_entity_poly.type
_entity_poly.pdbx_seq_one_letter_code
_entity_poly.pdbx_strand_id
1 'polypeptide(L)'
;MSTNDGYDSKPQETEKDKDLKKNQQQPGEHLTTNQGLQVTDDQNSLRAGARGPTLLEDFHLREKITHFDQERIPERVVHARGAAAHGYFQVYETLSEL
;
A
#
# COMPACT_ATOMS: atom_id res chain seq x y z
N MET A 1 -48.23 -2.88 12.14
CA MET A 1 -47.02 -2.99 12.98
C MET A 1 -45.84 -2.90 12.03
N SER A 2 -45.21 -1.74 11.88
CA SER A 2 -44.11 -1.55 10.93
C SER A 2 -42.81 -1.63 11.72
N THR A 3 -42.07 -2.73 11.61
CA THR A 3 -40.71 -2.80 12.13
C THR A 3 -39.83 -1.90 11.28
N ASN A 4 -39.35 -0.81 11.87
CA ASN A 4 -38.32 0.05 11.30
C ASN A 4 -37.00 -0.74 11.31
N ASP A 5 -36.76 -1.53 10.27
CA ASP A 5 -35.44 -2.10 10.02
C ASP A 5 -34.52 -0.98 9.55
N GLY A 6 -33.82 -0.38 10.51
CA GLY A 6 -32.81 0.63 10.28
C GLY A 6 -31.60 0.05 9.56
N TYR A 7 -31.69 -0.06 8.24
CA TYR A 7 -30.51 -0.16 7.40
C TYR A 7 -29.73 1.16 7.50
N ASP A 8 -28.75 1.21 8.40
CA ASP A 8 -27.81 2.32 8.50
C ASP A 8 -26.99 2.35 7.20
N SER A 9 -27.32 3.31 6.34
CA SER A 9 -26.85 3.41 4.95
C SER A 9 -25.46 4.05 4.81
N LYS A 10 -24.76 4.26 5.92
CA LYS A 10 -23.42 4.86 5.93
C LYS A 10 -22.38 3.73 6.03
N PRO A 11 -21.31 3.75 5.21
CA PRO A 11 -20.19 2.85 5.41
C PRO A 11 -19.60 3.11 6.80
N GLN A 12 -19.87 2.22 7.75
CA GLN A 12 -19.31 2.31 9.09
C GLN A 12 -17.84 1.88 9.05
N GLU A 13 -16.95 2.77 9.50
CA GLU A 13 -15.54 2.46 9.64
C GLU A 13 -15.33 1.33 10.65
N THR A 14 -14.73 0.22 10.21
CA THR A 14 -14.52 -0.94 11.08
C THR A 14 -13.34 -0.73 12.02
N GLU A 15 -13.28 -1.47 13.12
CA GLU A 15 -12.08 -1.47 13.99
C GLU A 15 -10.81 -1.88 13.24
N LYS A 16 -10.95 -2.71 12.19
CA LYS A 16 -9.81 -3.06 11.35
C LYS A 16 -9.34 -1.89 10.50
N ASP A 17 -10.24 -1.08 9.97
CA ASP A 17 -9.89 0.11 9.20
C ASP A 17 -9.14 1.14 10.07
N LYS A 18 -9.58 1.32 11.32
CA LYS A 18 -8.88 2.17 12.31
C LYS A 18 -7.46 1.69 12.59
N ASP A 19 -7.27 0.39 12.78
CA ASP A 19 -5.94 -0.22 12.99
C ASP A 19 -5.02 -0.04 11.78
N LEU A 20 -5.56 -0.06 10.55
CA LEU A 20 -4.77 0.10 9.33
C LEU A 20 -4.32 1.54 9.08
N LYS A 21 -5.07 2.56 9.56
CA LYS A 21 -4.73 3.98 9.36
C LYS A 21 -3.32 4.33 9.83
N LYS A 22 -2.78 3.67 10.85
CA LYS A 22 -1.41 3.91 11.35
C LYS A 22 -0.29 3.59 10.35
N ASN A 23 -0.58 2.73 9.37
CA ASN A 23 0.39 2.30 8.35
C ASN A 23 0.17 2.96 6.99
N GLN A 24 -0.86 3.81 6.85
CA GLN A 24 -1.13 4.51 5.62
C GLN A 24 -0.11 5.64 5.45
N GLN A 25 0.65 5.60 4.36
CA GLN A 25 1.57 6.67 3.98
C GLN A 25 0.87 7.58 2.96
N GLN A 26 0.87 8.88 3.23
CA GLN A 26 0.40 9.88 2.27
C GLN A 26 1.58 10.36 1.41
N PRO A 27 1.34 10.76 0.16
CA PRO A 27 2.37 11.42 -0.65
C PRO A 27 2.92 12.63 0.10
N GLY A 28 4.24 12.68 0.27
CA GLY A 28 4.92 13.84 0.83
C GLY A 28 4.91 15.03 -0.14
N GLU A 29 5.29 16.21 0.36
CA GLU A 29 5.44 17.41 -0.45
C GLU A 29 6.59 17.29 -1.48
N HIS A 30 7.58 16.46 -1.17
CA HIS A 30 8.75 16.21 -2.00
C HIS A 30 8.99 14.72 -2.20
N LEU A 31 9.55 14.37 -3.36
CA LEU A 31 10.04 13.02 -3.61
C LEU A 31 11.30 12.79 -2.78
N THR A 32 11.35 11.67 -2.05
CA THR A 32 12.48 11.29 -1.20
C THR A 32 12.92 9.85 -1.46
N THR A 33 14.15 9.52 -1.08
CA THR A 33 14.61 8.13 -0.92
C THR A 33 13.94 7.48 0.30
N ASN A 34 14.11 6.17 0.45
CA ASN A 34 13.57 5.41 1.59
C ASN A 34 14.18 5.83 2.93
N GLN A 35 15.36 6.46 2.94
CA GLN A 35 15.98 7.05 4.14
C GLN A 35 15.60 8.52 4.35
N GLY A 36 14.67 9.06 3.55
CA GLY A 36 14.14 10.42 3.70
C GLY A 36 15.01 11.52 3.08
N LEU A 37 15.98 11.19 2.21
CA LEU A 37 16.75 12.20 1.49
C LEU A 37 15.93 12.74 0.31
N GLN A 38 15.85 14.06 0.17
CA GLN A 38 15.13 14.67 -0.94
C GLN A 38 15.83 14.41 -2.28
N VAL A 39 15.04 14.01 -3.28
CA VAL A 39 15.49 13.76 -4.66
C VAL A 39 15.32 15.04 -5.47
N THR A 40 16.43 15.53 -6.04
CA THR A 40 16.43 16.77 -6.84
C THR A 40 16.14 16.52 -8.32
N ASP A 41 16.61 15.40 -8.87
CA ASP A 41 16.37 14.96 -10.25
C ASP A 41 16.08 13.45 -10.28
N ASP A 42 14.90 13.07 -10.77
CA ASP A 42 14.47 11.67 -10.90
C ASP A 42 14.42 11.19 -12.37
N GLN A 43 14.85 12.04 -13.31
CA GLN A 43 14.82 11.76 -14.76
C GLN A 43 16.19 11.29 -15.28
N ASN A 44 17.26 11.56 -14.54
CA ASN A 44 18.63 11.28 -14.97
C ASN A 44 19.39 10.44 -13.95
N SER A 45 20.33 9.64 -14.45
CA SER A 45 21.35 8.97 -13.63
C SER A 45 22.57 9.88 -13.47
N LEU A 46 23.31 9.73 -12.37
CA LEU A 46 24.61 10.37 -12.20
C LEU A 46 25.65 9.72 -13.13
N ARG A 47 26.28 10.54 -13.97
CA ARG A 47 27.21 10.10 -15.03
C ARG A 47 28.49 10.93 -15.02
N ALA A 48 29.59 10.34 -15.50
CA ALA A 48 30.87 11.04 -15.74
C ALA A 48 30.78 11.93 -17.00
N GLY A 49 29.98 13.01 -16.92
CA GLY A 49 29.65 13.90 -18.03
C GLY A 49 28.32 13.53 -18.71
N ALA A 50 27.78 14.45 -19.53
CA ALA A 50 26.42 14.33 -20.07
C ALA A 50 26.17 13.06 -20.92
N ARG A 51 27.21 12.53 -21.57
CA ARG A 51 27.16 11.26 -22.34
C ARG A 51 28.19 10.23 -21.85
N GLY A 52 28.63 10.38 -20.60
CA GLY A 52 29.57 9.45 -19.96
C GLY A 52 28.88 8.23 -19.35
N PRO A 53 29.67 7.27 -18.84
CA PRO A 53 29.14 6.12 -18.11
C PRO A 53 28.48 6.53 -16.79
N THR A 54 27.51 5.73 -16.33
CA THR A 54 26.87 5.89 -15.01
C THR A 54 27.83 5.52 -13.89
N LEU A 55 27.83 6.31 -12.82
CA LEU A 55 28.69 6.09 -11.67
C LEU A 55 28.02 5.17 -10.65
N LEU A 56 28.81 4.28 -10.02
CA LEU A 56 28.30 3.36 -8.98
C LEU A 56 27.96 4.09 -7.67
N GLU A 57 28.52 5.29 -7.46
CA GLU A 57 28.21 6.11 -6.29
C GLU A 57 26.78 6.65 -6.28
N ASP A 58 26.06 6.56 -7.40
CA ASP A 58 24.64 6.90 -7.49
C ASP A 58 23.79 5.96 -6.62
N PHE A 59 23.56 6.36 -5.37
CA PHE A 59 22.78 5.58 -4.43
C PHE A 59 21.27 5.69 -4.70
N HIS A 60 20.79 6.82 -5.21
CA HIS A 60 19.38 7.04 -5.55
C HIS A 60 18.94 6.08 -6.66
N LEU A 61 19.71 6.01 -7.74
CA LEU A 61 19.44 5.09 -8.84
C LEU A 61 19.46 3.63 -8.37
N ARG A 62 20.49 3.24 -7.62
CA ARG A 62 20.64 1.86 -7.14
C ARG A 62 19.48 1.46 -6.24
N GLU A 63 19.09 2.32 -5.33
CA GLU A 63 17.97 2.04 -4.43
C GLU A 63 16.66 1.84 -5.19
N LYS A 64 16.35 2.75 -6.12
CA LYS A 64 15.11 2.68 -6.92
C LYS A 64 15.04 1.38 -7.74
N ILE A 65 16.13 1.01 -8.42
CA ILE A 65 16.18 -0.22 -9.22
C ILE A 65 16.15 -1.46 -8.32
N THR A 66 16.87 -1.46 -7.19
CA THR A 66 16.89 -2.60 -6.26
C THR A 66 15.50 -2.89 -5.71
N HIS A 67 14.75 -1.84 -5.35
CA HIS A 67 13.38 -2.01 -4.90
C HIS A 67 12.49 -2.61 -6.00
N PHE A 68 12.58 -2.08 -7.23
CA PHE A 68 11.83 -2.56 -8.38
C PHE A 68 12.11 -4.03 -8.71
N ASP A 69 13.39 -4.41 -8.74
CA ASP A 69 13.81 -5.78 -9.06
C ASP A 69 13.27 -6.81 -8.06
N GLN A 70 12.93 -6.37 -6.84
CA GLN A 70 12.47 -7.21 -5.73
C GLN A 70 10.98 -7.04 -5.39
N GLU A 71 10.16 -6.43 -6.26
CA GLU A 71 8.73 -6.24 -5.99
C GLU A 71 7.93 -7.55 -5.99
N ARG A 72 8.43 -8.59 -6.67
CA ARG A 72 7.72 -9.86 -6.82
C ARG A 72 7.96 -10.76 -5.60
N ILE A 73 6.87 -11.07 -4.90
CA ILE A 73 6.81 -12.15 -3.90
C ILE A 73 6.13 -13.38 -4.49
N PRO A 74 6.43 -14.60 -3.99
CA PRO A 74 5.74 -15.81 -4.43
C PRO A 74 4.23 -15.70 -4.24
N GLU A 75 3.49 -16.20 -5.23
CA GLU A 75 2.03 -16.27 -5.16
C GLU A 75 1.55 -17.41 -4.24
N ARG A 76 0.27 -17.37 -3.84
CA ARG A 76 -0.34 -18.47 -3.08
C ARG A 76 -0.37 -19.73 -3.93
N VAL A 77 -0.03 -20.88 -3.34
CA VAL A 77 0.02 -22.20 -4.01
C VAL A 77 -1.29 -22.55 -4.74
N VAL A 78 -2.43 -22.13 -4.17
CA VAL A 78 -3.76 -22.23 -4.78
C VAL A 78 -4.52 -20.91 -4.59
N HIS A 79 -5.52 -20.66 -5.44
CA HIS A 79 -6.27 -19.39 -5.47
C HIS A 79 -5.36 -18.15 -5.66
N ALA A 80 -4.35 -18.27 -6.53
CA ALA A 80 -3.43 -17.17 -6.85
C ALA A 80 -4.16 -15.93 -7.41
N ARG A 81 -5.21 -16.15 -8.21
CA ARG A 81 -6.06 -15.08 -8.75
C ARG A 81 -7.30 -14.87 -7.88
N GLY A 82 -7.43 -13.68 -7.31
CA GLY A 82 -8.60 -13.26 -6.53
C GLY A 82 -8.70 -11.74 -6.40
N ALA A 83 -9.87 -11.25 -6.03
CA ALA A 83 -10.13 -9.86 -5.69
C ALA A 83 -10.75 -9.81 -4.27
N ALA A 84 -10.48 -8.75 -3.51
CA ALA A 84 -10.92 -8.63 -2.13
C ALA A 84 -11.53 -7.24 -1.86
N ALA A 85 -12.47 -7.18 -0.91
CA ALA A 85 -13.06 -5.97 -0.38
C ALA A 85 -13.21 -6.10 1.15
N HIS A 86 -13.08 -4.99 1.87
CA HIS A 86 -13.34 -4.95 3.32
C HIS A 86 -14.83 -4.85 3.61
N GLY A 87 -15.24 -5.36 4.77
CA GLY A 87 -16.62 -5.31 5.25
C GLY A 87 -16.70 -5.78 6.70
N TYR A 88 -17.92 -5.83 7.23
CA TYR A 88 -18.20 -6.37 8.55
C TYR A 88 -19.27 -7.45 8.45
N PHE A 89 -19.27 -8.36 9.41
CA PHE A 89 -20.29 -9.38 9.55
C PHE A 89 -21.11 -9.10 10.81
N GLN A 90 -22.44 -9.18 10.70
CA GLN A 90 -23.36 -9.06 11.82
C GLN A 90 -24.33 -10.24 11.79
N VAL A 91 -24.40 -11.00 12.88
CA VAL A 91 -25.36 -12.09 13.03
C VAL A 91 -26.74 -11.51 13.36
N TYR A 92 -27.80 -12.12 12.83
CA TYR A 92 -29.17 -11.68 13.09
C TYR A 92 -29.61 -11.97 14.53
N GLU A 93 -29.28 -13.16 15.03
CA GLU A 93 -29.64 -13.62 16.37
C GLU A 93 -28.46 -14.39 16.99
N THR A 94 -28.45 -14.51 18.32
CA THR A 94 -27.40 -15.29 19.00
C THR A 94 -27.54 -16.78 18.66
N LEU A 95 -26.43 -17.39 18.25
CA LEU A 95 -26.37 -18.83 17.96
C LEU A 95 -25.66 -19.60 19.09
N SER A 96 -25.78 -19.13 20.33
CA SER A 96 -25.09 -19.71 21.50
C SER A 96 -25.61 -21.09 21.94
N GLU A 97 -26.79 -21.51 21.47
CA GLU A 97 -27.46 -22.76 21.87
C GLU A 97 -27.43 -23.85 20.79
N LEU A 98 -26.68 -23.64 19.70
CA LEU A 98 -26.31 -24.67 18.70
C LEU A 98 -24.96 -25.29 19.05
#